data_AF-A0A8H5GUJ0-F1
#
_entry.id   AF-A0A8H5GUJ0-F1
#
_cell.length_a   1.000
_cell.length_b   1.000
_cell.length_c   1.000
_cell.angle_alpha   90.00
_cell.angle_beta   90.00
_cell.angle_gamma   90.00
#
_symmetry.space_group_name_H-M   'P 1'
#
loop_
_entity.id
_entity.type
_entity.pdbx_description
1 polymer ?
#
loop_
_entity_poly.entity_id
_entity_poly.type
_entity_poly.pdbx_seq_one_letter_code
_entity_poly.pdbx_strand_id
1 'polypeptide(L)'
;MRDSYLNLDEDMRFLNCQDGGKTPGRSLLEPRRISVAPIFSPLIDQTLWHLSKMSAIVSNIISALPKLPILPFSRPEEPESNKERLVPVSVNYFPHRQCNYHCDFCFHTTKNMKILPLDDAKHALRLLAHAGMKKLNISGGEPFLQPVFIGEIFKFCKEELNLESCSIVNNGSKVTEKWLNEYGQYLDVMAISCDSFDPDTNIKQGRTENGKPGHIDQVFRVVDWCRERGIKVKINTVVTIHNWDEDMVDSIRQLNPFRWKVFQCLLLDSENTGAETGSLRDARHLVIREEQFQEFLDHHKELECLVPESNTAMKDSYLLLDEDMCFLNCQDGNKRSGRSILDVGVEEALKDAGFDEEQFFDRMGVFDWTRDTKEQPDSPDW
;
A
#
# COMPACT_ATOMS: atom_id res chain seq x y z
N MET A 1 -14.54 -52.95 32.74
CA MET A 1 -13.35 -53.81 32.86
C MET A 1 -12.19 -53.02 32.30
N ARG A 2 -11.32 -52.55 33.22
CA ARG A 2 -10.01 -51.91 33.05
C ARG A 2 -9.96 -50.54 32.33
N ASP A 3 -9.76 -49.44 33.06
CA ASP A 3 -8.54 -49.01 33.80
C ASP A 3 -7.51 -48.44 32.80
N SER A 4 -7.32 -47.11 32.66
CA SER A 4 -6.56 -46.19 33.54
C SER A 4 -5.06 -46.11 33.14
N TYR A 5 -4.23 -45.08 33.37
CA TYR A 5 -4.12 -44.05 34.41
C TYR A 5 -2.95 -43.08 34.05
N LEU A 6 -2.83 -41.98 34.83
CA LEU A 6 -1.67 -41.06 35.08
C LEU A 6 -1.55 -39.86 34.13
N ASN A 7 -1.79 -38.59 34.50
CA ASN A 7 -1.74 -37.84 35.78
C ASN A 7 -0.34 -37.69 36.41
N LEU A 8 0.12 -36.44 36.52
CA LEU A 8 1.05 -35.77 37.46
C LEU A 8 1.18 -34.31 36.96
N ASP A 9 0.47 -33.28 37.45
CA ASP A 9 0.37 -32.62 38.77
C ASP A 9 1.59 -31.79 39.23
N GLU A 10 1.24 -30.58 39.72
CA GLU A 10 1.95 -29.64 40.60
C GLU A 10 3.15 -28.87 39.99
N ASP A 11 3.30 -27.53 40.10
CA ASP A 11 3.11 -26.70 41.28
C ASP A 11 3.27 -25.19 40.94
N MET A 12 2.43 -24.29 41.47
CA MET A 12 2.82 -23.12 42.27
C MET A 12 1.69 -22.09 42.41
N ARG A 13 1.39 -21.81 43.68
CA ARG A 13 0.26 -21.05 44.19
C ARG A 13 0.59 -19.55 44.32
N PHE A 14 -0.46 -18.76 44.19
CA PHE A 14 -0.84 -17.56 44.96
C PHE A 14 0.22 -16.88 45.85
N LEU A 15 0.41 -15.58 45.61
CA LEU A 15 0.62 -14.58 46.67
C LEU A 15 -0.31 -13.37 46.46
N ASN A 16 -1.33 -13.33 47.32
CA ASN A 16 -2.05 -12.11 47.70
C ASN A 16 -1.16 -11.28 48.64
N CYS A 17 -1.15 -9.96 48.48
CA CYS A 17 -0.90 -9.05 49.59
C CYS A 17 -1.76 -7.78 49.43
N GLN A 18 -2.77 -7.67 50.29
CA GLN A 18 -3.39 -6.42 50.69
C GLN A 18 -2.62 -5.86 51.90
N ASP A 19 -2.69 -4.52 52.03
CA ASP A 19 -2.45 -3.64 53.19
C ASP A 19 -1.50 -2.50 52.77
N GLY A 20 -1.80 -1.21 52.95
CA GLY A 20 -2.68 -0.58 53.93
C GLY A 20 -1.86 0.38 54.80
N GLY A 21 -1.82 1.67 54.45
CA GLY A 21 -1.77 2.74 55.46
C GLY A 21 -0.53 3.63 55.58
N LYS A 22 -0.81 4.93 55.38
CA LYS A 22 -0.37 6.12 56.15
C LYS A 22 0.89 6.89 55.73
N THR A 23 0.58 8.14 55.38
CA THR A 23 1.38 9.36 55.26
C THR A 23 2.16 9.73 56.53
N PRO A 24 3.16 10.63 56.38
CA PRO A 24 2.95 11.99 56.91
C PRO A 24 3.48 13.13 56.01
N GLY A 25 2.63 14.14 55.82
CA GLY A 25 2.92 15.56 56.11
C GLY A 25 3.98 16.36 55.35
N ARG A 26 3.48 17.20 54.41
CA ARG A 26 3.82 18.63 54.10
C ARG A 26 5.26 19.02 53.70
N SER A 27 5.39 19.62 52.50
CA SER A 27 5.50 21.09 52.36
C SER A 27 5.26 21.55 50.90
N LEU A 28 4.38 22.54 50.73
CA LEU A 28 4.14 23.30 49.51
C LEU A 28 5.25 24.34 49.30
N LEU A 29 5.84 24.40 48.11
CA LEU A 29 6.55 25.59 47.61
C LEU A 29 6.33 25.75 46.10
N GLU A 30 5.80 26.90 45.72
CA GLU A 30 5.49 27.37 44.36
C GLU A 30 6.76 27.65 43.52
N PRO A 31 6.70 27.59 42.18
CA PRO A 31 7.82 27.92 41.31
C PRO A 31 8.01 29.44 41.15
N ARG A 32 9.23 29.92 41.45
CA ARG A 32 9.68 31.30 41.20
C ARG A 32 9.92 31.55 39.71
N ARG A 33 9.38 32.66 39.21
CA ARG A 33 9.70 33.28 37.91
C ARG A 33 11.18 33.72 37.89
N ILE A 34 11.91 33.32 36.86
CA ILE A 34 13.22 33.91 36.49
C ILE A 34 13.00 34.78 35.26
N SER A 35 13.24 36.08 35.43
CA SER A 35 13.31 37.10 34.39
C SER A 35 14.73 37.11 33.83
N VAL A 36 14.88 36.96 32.52
CA VAL A 36 16.16 37.09 31.81
C VAL A 36 16.06 38.30 30.88
N ALA A 37 16.85 39.33 31.18
CA ALA A 37 17.00 40.52 30.34
C ALA A 37 17.95 40.22 29.16
N PRO A 38 17.70 40.75 27.94
CA PRO A 38 18.60 40.57 26.81
C PRO A 38 19.81 41.51 26.88
N ILE A 39 21.01 40.92 26.77
CA ILE A 39 22.28 41.62 26.59
C ILE A 39 22.40 41.97 25.09
N PHE A 40 22.39 43.26 24.76
CA PHE A 40 22.64 43.77 23.40
C PHE A 40 24.15 43.91 23.14
N SER A 41 24.63 43.35 22.02
CA SER A 41 26.00 43.46 21.53
C SER A 41 26.14 44.60 20.49
N PRO A 42 27.19 45.44 20.54
CA PRO A 42 27.29 46.70 19.78
C PRO A 42 27.85 46.54 18.34
N LEU A 43 27.57 45.44 17.64
CA LEU A 43 28.07 45.22 16.26
C LEU A 43 27.04 45.48 15.13
N ILE A 44 25.80 45.88 15.45
CA ILE A 44 24.71 46.07 14.47
C ILE A 44 24.59 47.54 14.00
N ASP A 45 25.18 48.50 14.71
CA ASP A 45 25.00 49.94 14.43
C ASP A 45 25.94 50.54 13.36
N GLN A 46 26.99 49.84 12.93
CA GLN A 46 27.88 50.36 11.87
C GLN A 46 27.40 50.03 10.45
N THR A 47 26.58 48.99 10.26
CA THR A 47 26.10 48.57 8.95
C THR A 47 24.87 49.37 8.48
N LEU A 48 24.07 49.89 9.42
CA LEU A 48 22.87 50.71 9.13
C LEU A 48 23.19 52.17 8.77
N TRP A 49 24.35 52.68 9.17
CA TRP A 49 24.80 54.03 8.79
C TRP A 49 25.24 54.13 7.31
N HIS A 50 25.80 53.05 6.74
CA HIS A 50 26.24 53.02 5.34
C HIS A 50 25.08 52.85 4.34
N LEU A 51 24.01 52.14 4.72
CA LEU A 51 22.83 51.92 3.87
C LEU A 51 21.96 53.18 3.71
N SER A 52 21.88 54.04 4.75
CA SER A 52 21.09 55.28 4.66
C SER A 52 21.71 56.35 3.76
N LYS A 53 23.05 56.36 3.58
CA LYS A 53 23.73 57.27 2.66
C LYS A 53 23.68 56.83 1.19
N MET A 54 23.50 55.55 0.89
CA MET A 54 23.33 55.09 -0.51
C MET A 54 21.93 55.40 -1.06
N SER A 55 20.90 55.46 -0.20
CA SER A 55 19.54 55.84 -0.58
C SER A 55 19.44 57.30 -1.08
N ALA A 56 20.17 58.23 -0.45
CA ALA A 56 20.13 59.65 -0.80
C ALA A 56 20.83 60.00 -2.13
N ILE A 57 21.79 59.18 -2.58
CA ILE A 57 22.52 59.41 -3.85
C ILE A 57 21.72 58.87 -5.04
N VAL A 58 21.00 57.74 -4.86
CA VAL A 58 20.19 57.15 -5.94
C VAL A 58 18.93 57.99 -6.23
N SER A 59 18.33 58.60 -5.21
CA SER A 59 17.12 59.42 -5.37
C SER A 59 17.35 60.69 -6.21
N ASN A 60 18.53 61.31 -6.12
CA ASN A 60 18.87 62.52 -6.87
C ASN A 60 19.27 62.27 -8.34
N ILE A 61 19.59 61.03 -8.72
CA ILE A 61 19.92 60.67 -10.11
C ILE A 61 18.64 60.37 -10.92
N ILE A 62 17.59 59.87 -10.27
CA ILE A 62 16.34 59.47 -10.94
C ILE A 62 15.49 60.70 -11.35
N SER A 63 15.65 61.86 -10.71
CA SER A 63 14.87 63.07 -11.02
C SER A 63 15.30 63.84 -12.27
N ALA A 64 16.38 63.43 -12.95
CA ALA A 64 16.97 64.17 -14.08
C ALA A 64 16.80 63.50 -15.46
N LEU A 65 16.01 62.41 -15.56
CA LEU A 65 15.81 61.69 -16.82
C LEU A 65 14.48 62.06 -17.50
N PRO A 66 14.47 62.36 -18.82
CA PRO A 66 13.25 62.73 -19.53
C PRO A 66 12.27 61.55 -19.63
N LYS A 67 11.00 61.82 -19.37
CA LYS A 67 9.90 60.83 -19.45
C LYS A 67 9.60 60.48 -20.91
N LEU A 68 10.11 59.35 -21.39
CA LEU A 68 9.70 58.72 -22.64
C LEU A 68 8.36 57.96 -22.44
N PRO A 69 7.45 57.94 -23.43
CA PRO A 69 6.17 57.27 -23.33
C PRO A 69 6.35 55.75 -23.25
N ILE A 70 5.77 55.14 -22.21
CA ILE A 70 5.74 53.69 -22.00
C ILE A 70 4.67 53.11 -22.94
N LEU A 71 5.11 52.43 -24.00
CA LEU A 71 4.24 51.55 -24.78
C LEU A 71 3.86 50.34 -23.91
N PRO A 72 2.61 49.83 -23.96
CA PRO A 72 2.21 48.68 -23.17
C PRO A 72 3.03 47.46 -23.62
N PHE A 73 3.96 47.06 -22.75
CA PHE A 73 4.73 45.84 -22.90
C PHE A 73 3.77 44.68 -22.66
N SER A 74 3.29 44.04 -23.74
CA SER A 74 2.64 42.75 -23.64
C SER A 74 3.62 41.79 -22.98
N ARG A 75 3.25 41.28 -21.81
CA ARG A 75 3.98 40.24 -21.11
C ARG A 75 4.16 39.08 -22.10
N PRO A 76 5.37 38.57 -22.32
CA PRO A 76 5.52 37.27 -22.97
C PRO A 76 4.63 36.29 -22.19
N GLU A 77 3.79 35.53 -22.89
CA GLU A 77 3.11 34.39 -22.28
C GLU A 77 4.18 33.58 -21.53
N GLU A 78 4.03 33.48 -20.21
CA GLU A 78 4.83 32.55 -19.44
C GLU A 78 4.59 31.17 -20.06
N PRO A 79 5.65 30.40 -20.41
CA PRO A 79 5.44 29.05 -20.90
C PRO A 79 4.58 28.34 -19.87
N GLU A 80 3.47 27.74 -20.32
CA GLU A 80 2.61 26.91 -19.47
C GLU A 80 3.52 26.08 -18.58
N SER A 81 3.33 26.26 -17.27
CA SER A 81 4.11 25.58 -16.23
C SER A 81 4.41 24.17 -16.67
N ASN A 82 5.69 23.80 -16.67
CA ASN A 82 6.15 22.43 -16.73
C ASN A 82 5.58 21.69 -15.51
N LYS A 83 4.27 21.40 -15.53
CA LYS A 83 3.64 20.45 -14.63
C LYS A 83 4.29 19.13 -14.98
N GLU A 84 5.12 18.64 -14.08
CA GLU A 84 5.73 17.33 -14.21
C GLU A 84 4.65 16.35 -14.62
N ARG A 85 4.81 15.77 -15.81
CA ARG A 85 3.85 14.85 -16.39
C ARG A 85 3.86 13.61 -15.52
N LEU A 86 2.73 13.27 -14.90
CA LEU A 86 2.63 12.10 -14.05
C LEU A 86 2.97 10.84 -14.85
N VAL A 87 3.96 10.08 -14.38
CA VAL A 87 4.39 8.83 -15.01
C VAL A 87 3.83 7.65 -14.21
N PRO A 88 3.05 6.73 -14.82
CA PRO A 88 2.44 5.61 -14.12
C PRO A 88 3.44 4.47 -13.90
N VAL A 89 4.52 4.72 -13.15
CA VAL A 89 5.65 3.79 -12.99
C VAL A 89 5.19 2.40 -12.49
N SER A 90 4.26 2.37 -11.52
CA SER A 90 3.70 1.14 -10.94
C SER A 90 2.17 1.19 -10.94
N VAL A 91 1.53 0.33 -11.73
CA VAL A 91 0.07 0.29 -11.88
C VAL A 91 -0.50 -0.98 -11.25
N ASN A 92 -1.63 -0.86 -10.56
CA ASN A 92 -2.38 -1.98 -10.01
C ASN A 92 -3.62 -2.22 -10.86
N TYR A 93 -3.66 -3.32 -11.60
CA TYR A 93 -4.76 -3.67 -12.49
C TYR A 93 -5.68 -4.71 -11.86
N PHE A 94 -6.98 -4.42 -11.85
CA PHE A 94 -8.06 -5.29 -11.38
C PHE A 94 -8.85 -5.81 -12.60
N PRO A 95 -8.41 -6.89 -13.27
CA PRO A 95 -9.03 -7.36 -14.51
C PRO A 95 -10.49 -7.81 -14.37
N HIS A 96 -10.86 -8.24 -13.17
CA HIS A 96 -12.23 -8.61 -12.84
C HIS A 96 -12.46 -8.52 -11.33
N ARG A 97 -13.74 -8.52 -10.95
CA ARG A 97 -14.17 -8.42 -9.55
C ARG A 97 -14.60 -9.74 -8.90
N GLN A 98 -14.70 -10.82 -9.68
CA GLN A 98 -15.11 -12.14 -9.18
C GLN A 98 -14.15 -12.68 -8.12
N CYS A 99 -14.66 -13.18 -7.00
CA CYS A 99 -13.89 -13.82 -5.92
C CYS A 99 -14.62 -15.06 -5.40
N ASN A 100 -13.87 -16.08 -4.99
CA ASN A 100 -14.40 -17.29 -4.36
C ASN A 100 -14.39 -17.24 -2.81
N TYR A 101 -13.79 -16.19 -2.24
CA TYR A 101 -13.84 -15.88 -0.82
C TYR A 101 -14.87 -14.78 -0.54
N HIS A 102 -15.23 -14.61 0.74
CA HIS A 102 -16.26 -13.67 1.17
C HIS A 102 -15.79 -12.79 2.32
N CYS A 103 -14.57 -12.24 2.21
CA CYS A 103 -13.99 -11.42 3.27
C CYS A 103 -14.88 -10.20 3.58
N ASP A 104 -15.17 -9.98 4.84
CA ASP A 104 -16.09 -8.93 5.29
C ASP A 104 -15.49 -7.52 5.14
N PHE A 105 -14.15 -7.43 5.18
CA PHE A 105 -13.40 -6.20 4.92
C PHE A 105 -13.05 -5.97 3.45
N CYS A 106 -13.53 -6.82 2.52
CA CYS A 106 -13.15 -6.73 1.11
C CYS A 106 -13.47 -5.35 0.52
N PHE A 107 -12.42 -4.62 0.11
CA PHE A 107 -12.53 -3.27 -0.42
C PHE A 107 -12.69 -3.18 -1.95
N HIS A 108 -12.83 -4.32 -2.64
CA HIS A 108 -12.94 -4.40 -4.10
C HIS A 108 -13.85 -5.58 -4.46
N THR A 109 -15.13 -5.37 -4.21
CA THR A 109 -16.18 -6.38 -4.17
C THR A 109 -16.68 -6.77 -5.56
N THR A 110 -17.31 -7.94 -5.67
CA THR A 110 -17.92 -8.51 -6.90
C THR A 110 -19.15 -7.71 -7.37
N LYS A 111 -18.97 -6.46 -7.78
CA LYS A 111 -20.04 -5.59 -8.30
C LYS A 111 -20.54 -6.02 -9.68
N ASN A 112 -19.69 -6.69 -10.45
CA ASN A 112 -20.02 -7.24 -11.76
C ASN A 112 -19.10 -8.43 -12.07
N MET A 113 -19.35 -9.07 -13.21
CA MET A 113 -18.61 -10.25 -13.68
C MET A 113 -17.76 -9.96 -14.92
N LYS A 114 -17.60 -8.68 -15.27
CA LYS A 114 -16.89 -8.28 -16.49
C LYS A 114 -15.41 -8.64 -16.42
N ILE A 115 -14.87 -8.87 -17.61
CA ILE A 115 -13.44 -8.95 -17.89
C ILE A 115 -13.28 -8.52 -19.34
N LEU A 116 -12.26 -7.72 -19.63
CA LEU A 116 -11.97 -7.33 -21.00
C LEU A 116 -11.50 -8.54 -21.83
N PRO A 117 -11.76 -8.54 -23.15
CA PRO A 117 -11.03 -9.39 -24.07
C PRO A 117 -9.51 -9.22 -23.88
N LEU A 118 -8.77 -10.32 -24.02
CA LEU A 118 -7.33 -10.33 -23.80
C LEU A 118 -6.60 -9.30 -24.68
N ASP A 119 -7.02 -9.14 -25.94
CA ASP A 119 -6.40 -8.20 -26.87
C ASP A 119 -6.63 -6.73 -26.47
N ASP A 120 -7.82 -6.39 -25.96
CA ASP A 120 -8.12 -5.06 -25.45
C ASP A 120 -7.29 -4.76 -24.20
N ALA A 121 -7.15 -5.74 -23.31
CA ALA A 121 -6.30 -5.61 -22.13
C ALA A 121 -4.83 -5.43 -22.52
N LYS A 122 -4.29 -6.22 -23.46
CA LYS A 122 -2.94 -6.07 -24.00
C LYS A 122 -2.75 -4.71 -24.67
N HIS A 123 -3.75 -4.19 -25.38
CA HIS A 123 -3.70 -2.86 -25.96
C HIS A 123 -3.56 -1.77 -24.89
N ALA A 124 -4.41 -1.80 -23.87
CA ALA A 124 -4.35 -0.87 -22.73
C ALA A 124 -2.99 -0.92 -22.00
N LEU A 125 -2.46 -2.11 -21.72
CA LEU A 125 -1.16 -2.28 -21.07
C LEU A 125 -0.01 -1.75 -21.92
N ARG A 126 -0.10 -1.86 -23.25
CA ARG A 126 0.86 -1.25 -24.17
C ARG A 126 0.83 0.28 -24.09
N LEU A 127 -0.36 0.88 -23.97
CA LEU A 127 -0.49 2.34 -23.76
C LEU A 127 0.17 2.77 -22.45
N LEU A 128 -0.02 2.01 -21.36
CA LEU A 128 0.61 2.28 -20.06
C LEU A 128 2.14 2.13 -20.12
N ALA A 129 2.66 1.10 -20.80
CA ALA A 129 4.10 0.92 -21.00
C ALA A 129 4.71 2.09 -21.78
N HIS A 130 4.06 2.53 -22.88
CA HIS A 130 4.49 3.72 -23.62
C HIS A 130 4.44 5.01 -22.78
N ALA A 131 3.52 5.09 -21.81
CA ALA A 131 3.45 6.20 -20.87
C ALA A 131 4.51 6.13 -19.75
N GLY A 132 5.30 5.06 -19.67
CA GLY A 132 6.41 4.90 -18.73
C GLY A 132 6.16 3.91 -17.59
N MET A 133 5.11 3.07 -17.68
CA MET A 133 4.91 1.98 -16.72
C MET A 133 6.08 0.98 -16.80
N LYS A 134 6.63 0.66 -15.63
CA LYS A 134 7.73 -0.30 -15.44
C LYS A 134 7.30 -1.53 -14.66
N LYS A 135 6.25 -1.39 -13.85
CA LYS A 135 5.73 -2.44 -12.99
C LYS A 135 4.22 -2.58 -13.13
N LEU A 136 3.78 -3.82 -13.34
CA LEU A 136 2.38 -4.20 -13.29
C LEU A 136 2.14 -5.07 -12.05
N ASN A 137 1.19 -4.67 -11.21
CA ASN A 137 0.63 -5.52 -10.18
C ASN A 137 -0.80 -5.91 -10.56
N ILE A 138 -1.08 -7.20 -10.73
CA ILE A 138 -2.44 -7.67 -10.90
C ILE A 138 -3.04 -7.97 -9.51
N SER A 139 -4.24 -7.46 -9.28
CA SER A 139 -5.04 -7.71 -8.08
C SER A 139 -6.49 -7.96 -8.50
N GLY A 140 -7.46 -7.78 -7.62
CA GLY A 140 -8.89 -8.00 -7.92
C GLY A 140 -9.40 -9.31 -7.38
N GLY A 141 -10.70 -9.55 -7.62
CA GLY A 141 -11.54 -10.35 -6.72
C GLY A 141 -10.80 -11.58 -6.18
N GLU A 142 -10.54 -12.55 -7.04
CA GLU A 142 -9.43 -13.52 -6.94
C GLU A 142 -8.87 -13.79 -8.35
N PRO A 143 -7.66 -13.29 -8.71
CA PRO A 143 -7.16 -13.34 -10.09
C PRO A 143 -7.03 -14.76 -10.65
N PHE A 144 -6.72 -15.75 -9.80
CA PHE A 144 -6.57 -17.14 -10.24
C PHE A 144 -7.90 -17.84 -10.60
N LEU A 145 -9.04 -17.12 -10.55
CA LEU A 145 -10.27 -17.56 -11.21
C LEU A 145 -10.21 -17.42 -12.74
N GLN A 146 -9.26 -16.64 -13.27
CA GLN A 146 -9.03 -16.46 -14.71
C GLN A 146 -7.58 -16.82 -15.10
N PRO A 147 -7.07 -18.02 -14.74
CA PRO A 147 -5.63 -18.30 -14.71
C PRO A 147 -4.93 -18.15 -16.06
N VAL A 148 -5.58 -18.54 -17.16
CA VAL A 148 -5.02 -18.40 -18.52
C VAL A 148 -4.87 -16.93 -18.90
N PHE A 149 -5.90 -16.11 -18.63
CA PHE A 149 -5.85 -14.67 -18.88
C PHE A 149 -4.69 -14.02 -18.13
N ILE A 150 -4.54 -14.32 -16.83
CA ILE A 150 -3.45 -13.79 -16.00
C ILE A 150 -2.07 -14.22 -16.54
N GLY A 151 -1.92 -15.49 -16.89
CA GLY A 151 -0.68 -16.03 -17.45
C GLY A 151 -0.28 -15.33 -18.74
N GLU A 152 -1.24 -15.16 -19.66
CA GLU A 152 -1.03 -14.48 -20.93
C GLU A 152 -0.71 -12.99 -20.78
N ILE A 153 -1.29 -12.31 -19.79
CA ILE A 153 -0.93 -10.92 -19.47
C ILE A 153 0.51 -10.82 -18.98
N PHE A 154 0.95 -11.69 -18.06
CA PHE A 154 2.33 -11.64 -17.57
C PHE A 154 3.34 -12.00 -18.64
N LYS A 155 3.05 -13.01 -19.46
CA LYS A 155 3.86 -13.34 -20.63
C LYS A 155 4.03 -12.13 -21.54
N PHE A 156 2.92 -11.48 -21.92
CA PHE A 156 2.93 -10.26 -22.74
C PHE A 156 3.75 -9.14 -22.10
N CYS A 157 3.59 -8.90 -20.79
CA CYS A 157 4.32 -7.87 -20.08
C CYS A 157 5.83 -8.08 -20.08
N LYS A 158 6.29 -9.33 -19.95
CA LYS A 158 7.71 -9.67 -19.94
C LYS A 158 8.31 -9.75 -21.33
N GLU A 159 7.67 -10.46 -22.26
CA GLU A 159 8.23 -10.73 -23.59
C GLU A 159 8.07 -9.55 -24.56
N GLU A 160 6.92 -8.87 -24.55
CA GLU A 160 6.64 -7.81 -25.53
C GLU A 160 6.84 -6.40 -24.95
N LEU A 161 6.45 -6.17 -23.70
CA LEU A 161 6.56 -4.84 -23.08
C LEU A 161 7.88 -4.62 -22.33
N ASN A 162 8.64 -5.68 -22.06
CA ASN A 162 9.89 -5.62 -21.28
C ASN A 162 9.72 -4.93 -19.92
N LEU A 163 8.61 -5.19 -19.22
CA LEU A 163 8.40 -4.62 -17.88
C LEU A 163 9.43 -5.18 -16.89
N GLU A 164 9.93 -4.31 -16.03
CA GLU A 164 10.88 -4.67 -14.98
C GLU A 164 10.26 -5.67 -13.99
N SER A 165 8.98 -5.48 -13.64
CA SER A 165 8.32 -6.31 -12.64
C SER A 165 6.85 -6.62 -12.95
N CYS A 166 6.50 -7.89 -12.82
CA CYS A 166 5.15 -8.40 -12.79
C CYS A 166 4.89 -9.00 -11.41
N SER A 167 3.84 -8.52 -10.73
CA SER A 167 3.42 -9.03 -9.44
C SER A 167 1.93 -9.37 -9.42
N ILE A 168 1.54 -10.27 -8.52
CA ILE A 168 0.14 -10.64 -8.31
C ILE A 168 -0.23 -10.64 -6.84
N VAL A 169 -1.38 -10.07 -6.48
CA VAL A 169 -2.00 -10.17 -5.16
C VAL A 169 -3.18 -11.14 -5.25
N ASN A 170 -3.19 -12.17 -4.42
CA ASN A 170 -4.23 -13.21 -4.42
C ASN A 170 -4.46 -13.80 -3.03
N ASN A 171 -5.52 -14.60 -2.87
CA ASN A 171 -5.87 -15.31 -1.63
C ASN A 171 -5.26 -16.73 -1.54
N GLY A 172 -4.49 -17.16 -2.54
CA GLY A 172 -3.81 -18.46 -2.60
C GLY A 172 -4.68 -19.65 -3.02
N SER A 173 -6.00 -19.57 -2.85
CA SER A 173 -6.90 -20.74 -2.91
C SER A 173 -6.99 -21.42 -4.28
N LYS A 174 -6.77 -20.68 -5.37
CA LYS A 174 -6.82 -21.19 -6.75
C LYS A 174 -5.45 -21.26 -7.43
N VAL A 175 -4.38 -20.93 -6.71
CA VAL A 175 -3.02 -21.13 -7.22
C VAL A 175 -2.76 -22.62 -7.37
N THR A 176 -2.22 -23.01 -8.51
CA THR A 176 -1.82 -24.40 -8.77
C THR A 176 -0.36 -24.44 -9.18
N GLU A 177 0.32 -25.52 -8.81
CA GLU A 177 1.70 -25.76 -9.25
C GLU A 177 1.81 -25.80 -10.78
N LYS A 178 0.78 -26.34 -11.48
CA LYS A 178 0.72 -26.34 -12.94
C LYS A 178 0.84 -24.93 -13.52
N TRP A 179 0.09 -23.96 -12.97
CA TRP A 179 0.17 -22.58 -13.45
C TRP A 179 1.56 -21.98 -13.23
N LEU A 180 2.18 -22.27 -12.08
CA LEU A 180 3.54 -21.81 -11.79
C LEU A 180 4.59 -22.45 -12.71
N ASN A 181 4.39 -23.70 -13.12
CA ASN A 181 5.26 -24.34 -14.12
C ASN A 181 5.12 -23.72 -15.51
N GLU A 182 3.92 -23.28 -15.88
CA GLU A 182 3.64 -22.71 -17.20
C GLU A 182 4.01 -21.22 -17.29
N TYR A 183 3.66 -20.42 -16.28
CA TYR A 183 3.77 -18.96 -16.32
C TYR A 183 4.71 -18.36 -15.25
N GLY A 184 5.19 -19.15 -14.29
CA GLY A 184 6.01 -18.65 -13.16
C GLY A 184 7.35 -18.02 -13.56
N GLN A 185 7.83 -18.28 -14.78
CA GLN A 185 8.99 -17.58 -15.34
C GLN A 185 8.73 -16.10 -15.62
N TYR A 186 7.48 -15.70 -15.84
CA TYR A 186 7.10 -14.31 -16.11
C TYR A 186 6.70 -13.53 -14.84
N LEU A 187 6.60 -14.21 -13.70
CA LEU A 187 6.18 -13.63 -12.42
C LEU A 187 7.39 -13.35 -11.53
N ASP A 188 7.52 -12.09 -11.07
CA ASP A 188 8.58 -11.71 -10.13
C ASP A 188 8.12 -11.87 -8.68
N VAL A 189 6.89 -11.43 -8.36
CA VAL A 189 6.38 -11.40 -6.98
C VAL A 189 5.00 -12.06 -6.85
N MET A 190 4.92 -13.08 -6.00
CA MET A 190 3.67 -13.67 -5.52
C MET A 190 3.30 -13.06 -4.16
N ALA A 191 2.31 -12.17 -4.14
CA ALA A 191 1.76 -11.62 -2.91
C ALA A 191 0.51 -12.39 -2.48
N ILE A 192 0.58 -13.06 -1.32
CA ILE A 192 -0.52 -13.86 -0.78
C ILE A 192 -1.15 -13.09 0.39
N SER A 193 -2.47 -12.93 0.33
CA SER A 193 -3.25 -12.35 1.42
C SER A 193 -3.42 -13.42 2.50
N CYS A 194 -2.87 -13.17 3.68
CA CYS A 194 -2.96 -14.04 4.85
C CYS A 194 -3.11 -13.13 6.08
N ASP A 195 -4.31 -13.10 6.64
CA ASP A 195 -4.65 -12.14 7.69
C ASP A 195 -4.54 -12.72 9.10
N SER A 196 -4.49 -14.04 9.23
CA SER A 196 -4.39 -14.72 10.53
C SER A 196 -3.84 -16.13 10.33
N PHE A 197 -3.10 -16.62 11.32
CA PHE A 197 -2.67 -18.01 11.46
C PHE A 197 -3.58 -18.82 12.38
N ASP A 198 -4.66 -18.22 12.86
CA ASP A 198 -5.78 -18.90 13.51
C ASP A 198 -6.91 -19.21 12.49
N PRO A 199 -7.30 -20.48 12.30
CA PRO A 199 -8.38 -20.85 11.38
C PRO A 199 -9.73 -20.21 11.72
N ASP A 200 -10.05 -20.07 13.01
CA ASP A 200 -11.34 -19.54 13.45
C ASP A 200 -11.45 -18.04 13.15
N THR A 201 -10.36 -17.29 13.34
CA THR A 201 -10.25 -15.88 12.97
C THR A 201 -10.45 -15.69 11.48
N ASN A 202 -9.79 -16.50 10.64
CA ASN A 202 -10.02 -16.47 9.19
C ASN A 202 -11.48 -16.75 8.79
N ILE A 203 -12.14 -17.70 9.46
CA ILE A 203 -13.57 -17.99 9.23
C ILE A 203 -14.44 -16.80 9.64
N LYS A 204 -14.21 -16.22 10.84
CA LYS A 204 -14.98 -15.09 11.38
C LYS A 204 -14.99 -13.87 10.45
N GLN A 205 -13.87 -13.60 9.79
CA GLN A 205 -13.73 -12.44 8.90
C GLN A 205 -13.90 -12.78 7.41
N GLY A 206 -14.33 -14.00 7.09
CA GLY A 206 -14.66 -14.44 5.73
C GLY A 206 -13.46 -14.74 4.82
N ARG A 207 -12.24 -14.90 5.36
CA ARG A 207 -11.03 -15.35 4.63
C ARG A 207 -11.06 -16.87 4.41
N THR A 208 -12.11 -17.33 3.73
CA THR A 208 -12.38 -18.75 3.50
C THR A 208 -13.27 -18.94 2.27
N GLU A 209 -13.15 -20.12 1.64
CA GLU A 209 -14.09 -20.61 0.63
C GLU A 209 -15.17 -21.46 1.32
N ASN A 210 -16.40 -20.96 1.34
CA ASN A 210 -17.57 -21.64 1.93
C ASN A 210 -17.44 -21.97 3.43
N GLY A 211 -16.74 -21.15 4.21
CA GLY A 211 -16.63 -21.32 5.67
C GLY A 211 -15.73 -22.48 6.11
N LYS A 212 -14.93 -23.04 5.20
CA LYS A 212 -14.05 -24.18 5.50
C LYS A 212 -12.63 -23.73 5.88
N PRO A 213 -12.00 -24.37 6.87
CA PRO A 213 -10.58 -24.15 7.13
C PRO A 213 -9.72 -24.71 5.98
N GLY A 214 -8.49 -24.22 5.85
CA GLY A 214 -7.53 -24.67 4.83
C GLY A 214 -6.79 -23.55 4.10
N HIS A 215 -7.12 -22.28 4.39
CA HIS A 215 -6.42 -21.12 3.84
C HIS A 215 -4.93 -21.14 4.20
N ILE A 216 -4.59 -21.35 5.48
CA ILE A 216 -3.22 -21.35 5.98
C ILE A 216 -2.36 -22.43 5.31
N ASP A 217 -2.83 -23.68 5.26
CA ASP A 217 -2.12 -24.78 4.58
C ASP A 217 -1.83 -24.44 3.11
N GLN A 218 -2.81 -23.82 2.43
CA GLN A 218 -2.64 -23.40 1.06
C GLN A 218 -1.60 -22.28 0.92
N VAL A 219 -1.56 -21.32 1.85
CA VAL A 219 -0.53 -20.26 1.86
C VAL A 219 0.86 -20.90 1.90
N PHE A 220 1.12 -21.81 2.84
CA PHE A 220 2.40 -22.50 2.94
C PHE A 220 2.76 -23.27 1.66
N ARG A 221 1.82 -24.03 1.09
CA ARG A 221 2.04 -24.74 -0.18
C ARG A 221 2.44 -23.80 -1.33
N VAL A 222 1.74 -22.68 -1.48
CA VAL A 222 2.04 -21.72 -2.55
C VAL A 222 3.40 -21.07 -2.33
N VAL A 223 3.75 -20.75 -1.08
CA VAL A 223 5.07 -20.22 -0.73
C VAL A 223 6.18 -21.20 -1.12
N ASP A 224 6.02 -22.49 -0.82
CA ASP A 224 7.01 -23.50 -1.18
C ASP A 224 7.17 -23.64 -2.70
N TRP A 225 6.06 -23.70 -3.46
CA TRP A 225 6.13 -23.70 -4.92
C TRP A 225 6.81 -22.45 -5.50
N CYS A 226 6.59 -21.28 -4.89
CA CYS A 226 7.24 -20.04 -5.32
C CYS A 226 8.75 -20.08 -5.06
N ARG A 227 9.17 -20.54 -3.88
CA ARG A 227 10.58 -20.67 -3.49
C ARG A 227 11.35 -21.59 -4.42
N GLU A 228 10.79 -22.74 -4.77
CA GLU A 228 11.39 -23.70 -5.72
C GLU A 228 11.68 -23.08 -7.09
N ARG A 229 10.92 -22.04 -7.47
CA ARG A 229 11.02 -21.34 -8.75
C ARG A 229 11.70 -19.96 -8.62
N GLY A 230 12.24 -19.65 -7.44
CA GLY A 230 12.86 -18.36 -7.13
C GLY A 230 11.91 -17.16 -7.17
N ILE A 231 10.59 -17.36 -7.23
CA ILE A 231 9.60 -16.27 -7.23
C ILE A 231 9.62 -15.61 -5.85
N LYS A 232 9.75 -14.28 -5.81
CA LYS A 232 9.76 -13.53 -4.54
C LYS A 232 8.38 -13.64 -3.87
N VAL A 233 8.34 -14.03 -2.59
CA VAL A 233 7.10 -14.17 -1.83
C VAL A 233 6.85 -12.95 -0.94
N LYS A 234 5.67 -12.36 -1.10
CA LYS A 234 5.17 -11.27 -0.24
C LYS A 234 3.93 -11.73 0.51
N ILE A 235 3.79 -11.33 1.77
CA ILE A 235 2.56 -11.53 2.55
C ILE A 235 1.86 -10.19 2.71
N ASN A 236 0.53 -10.20 2.58
CA ASN A 236 -0.35 -9.08 2.87
C ASN A 236 -1.29 -9.46 4.01
N THR A 237 -1.36 -8.61 5.04
CA THR A 237 -2.24 -8.81 6.21
C THR A 237 -3.06 -7.56 6.41
N VAL A 238 -4.38 -7.70 6.47
CA VAL A 238 -5.29 -6.64 6.94
C VAL A 238 -5.53 -6.85 8.44
N VAL A 239 -5.14 -5.87 9.24
CA VAL A 239 -5.36 -5.87 10.68
C VAL A 239 -6.78 -5.37 10.98
N THR A 240 -7.55 -6.20 11.66
CA THR A 240 -8.95 -6.01 12.04
C THR A 240 -9.13 -6.22 13.53
N ILE A 241 -10.34 -6.00 14.03
CA ILE A 241 -10.69 -6.26 15.43
C ILE A 241 -10.48 -7.71 15.87
N HIS A 242 -10.34 -8.65 14.92
CA HIS A 242 -10.21 -10.08 15.21
C HIS A 242 -8.76 -10.59 15.28
N ASN A 243 -7.76 -9.80 14.84
CA ASN A 243 -6.36 -10.25 14.76
C ASN A 243 -5.33 -9.22 15.24
N TRP A 244 -5.75 -8.03 15.71
CA TRP A 244 -4.82 -6.98 16.13
C TRP A 244 -3.95 -7.35 17.34
N ASP A 245 -4.38 -8.33 18.13
CA ASP A 245 -3.67 -8.89 19.28
C ASP A 245 -3.00 -10.24 18.98
N GLU A 246 -3.03 -10.71 17.73
CA GLU A 246 -2.40 -11.97 17.33
C GLU A 246 -0.87 -11.80 17.21
N ASP A 247 -0.12 -12.74 17.79
CA ASP A 247 1.32 -12.87 17.56
C ASP A 247 1.56 -13.75 16.32
N MET A 248 2.10 -13.14 15.26
CA MET A 248 2.39 -13.77 13.98
C MET A 248 3.89 -14.00 13.75
N VAL A 249 4.75 -13.74 14.74
CA VAL A 249 6.21 -13.68 14.57
C VAL A 249 6.78 -14.99 14.01
N ASP A 250 6.46 -16.11 14.65
CA ASP A 250 7.00 -17.43 14.25
C ASP A 250 6.48 -17.87 12.88
N SER A 251 5.20 -17.64 12.61
CA SER A 251 4.57 -17.98 11.33
C SER A 251 5.16 -17.16 10.17
N ILE A 252 5.37 -15.85 10.37
CA ILE A 252 6.00 -14.98 9.36
C ILE A 252 7.47 -15.37 9.16
N ARG A 253 8.22 -15.71 10.22
CA ARG A 253 9.58 -16.26 10.10
C ARG A 253 9.61 -17.54 9.29
N GLN A 254 8.66 -18.44 9.51
CA GLN A 254 8.56 -19.69 8.77
C GLN A 254 8.23 -19.47 7.28
N LEU A 255 7.33 -18.53 6.99
CA LEU A 255 7.02 -18.12 5.61
C LEU A 255 8.16 -17.34 4.95
N ASN A 256 9.07 -16.73 5.73
CA ASN A 256 10.23 -15.98 5.29
C ASN A 256 9.96 -15.11 4.04
N PRO A 257 8.93 -14.25 4.05
CA PRO A 257 8.66 -13.40 2.91
C PRO A 257 9.75 -12.33 2.78
N PHE A 258 10.09 -11.93 1.56
CA PHE A 258 10.99 -10.79 1.37
C PHE A 258 10.32 -9.47 1.81
N ARG A 259 8.98 -9.47 1.90
CA ARG A 259 8.19 -8.32 2.33
C ARG A 259 6.86 -8.75 2.93
N TRP A 260 6.50 -8.17 4.06
CA TRP A 260 5.21 -8.33 4.72
C TRP A 260 4.52 -6.97 4.82
N LYS A 261 3.47 -6.75 4.03
CA LYS A 261 2.67 -5.52 4.09
C LYS A 261 1.54 -5.70 5.10
N VAL A 262 1.51 -4.82 6.08
CA VAL A 262 0.53 -4.83 7.18
C VAL A 262 -0.35 -3.61 7.01
N PHE A 263 -1.61 -3.83 6.62
CA PHE A 263 -2.59 -2.80 6.33
C PHE A 263 -3.52 -2.61 7.52
N GLN A 264 -3.83 -1.37 7.88
CA GLN A 264 -4.98 -1.10 8.72
C GLN A 264 -6.27 -1.37 7.93
N CYS A 265 -7.32 -1.90 8.56
CA CYS A 265 -8.61 -2.07 7.90
C CYS A 265 -9.15 -0.73 7.38
N LEU A 266 -9.27 -0.62 6.05
CA LEU A 266 -9.72 0.57 5.34
C LEU A 266 -11.22 0.47 4.98
N LEU A 267 -11.95 1.53 5.30
CA LEU A 267 -13.34 1.71 4.87
C LEU A 267 -13.39 2.49 3.56
N LEU A 268 -14.15 1.96 2.60
CA LEU A 268 -14.42 2.59 1.31
C LEU A 268 -15.91 2.48 0.99
N ASP A 269 -16.52 3.64 0.79
CA ASP A 269 -17.91 3.73 0.35
C ASP A 269 -18.11 3.04 -0.98
N SER A 270 -19.31 2.48 -1.16
CA SER A 270 -19.70 1.58 -2.25
C SER A 270 -18.97 0.23 -2.29
N GLU A 271 -17.99 -0.04 -1.44
CA GLU A 271 -17.31 -1.33 -1.39
C GLU A 271 -17.62 -2.09 -0.09
N ASN A 272 -17.36 -1.47 1.07
CA ASN A 272 -17.42 -2.17 2.36
C ASN A 272 -18.00 -1.36 3.52
N THR A 273 -18.89 -0.39 3.28
CA THR A 273 -19.50 0.43 4.35
C THR A 273 -21.00 0.21 4.53
N GLY A 274 -21.51 -0.96 4.13
CA GLY A 274 -22.90 -1.36 4.30
C GLY A 274 -23.80 -1.05 3.10
N ALA A 275 -24.98 -1.67 3.08
CA ALA A 275 -25.91 -1.59 1.97
C ALA A 275 -26.42 -0.16 1.71
N GLU A 276 -26.46 0.69 2.74
CA GLU A 276 -26.85 2.09 2.66
C GLU A 276 -25.93 2.95 1.79
N THR A 277 -24.67 2.54 1.60
CA THR A 277 -23.71 3.21 0.71
C THR A 277 -23.59 2.50 -0.65
N GLY A 278 -24.46 1.52 -0.92
CA GLY A 278 -24.39 0.67 -2.10
C GLY A 278 -23.30 -0.40 -2.02
N SER A 279 -22.76 -0.67 -0.83
CA SER A 279 -21.71 -1.66 -0.63
C SER A 279 -22.26 -3.09 -0.53
N LEU A 280 -21.49 -4.07 -1.01
CA LEU A 280 -21.81 -5.50 -0.88
C LEU A 280 -21.27 -6.11 0.42
N ARG A 281 -20.47 -5.35 1.17
CA ARG A 281 -19.86 -5.72 2.44
C ARG A 281 -20.05 -4.62 3.47
N ASP A 282 -19.84 -4.96 4.74
CA ASP A 282 -19.85 -4.02 5.84
C ASP A 282 -18.70 -4.31 6.81
N ALA A 283 -17.62 -3.56 6.67
CA ALA A 283 -16.39 -3.70 7.44
C ALA A 283 -16.35 -2.79 8.67
N ARG A 284 -17.39 -2.00 8.93
CA ARG A 284 -17.38 -1.00 10.02
C ARG A 284 -17.24 -1.64 11.40
N HIS A 285 -17.68 -2.88 11.54
CA HIS A 285 -17.52 -3.66 12.76
C HIS A 285 -16.12 -4.28 12.93
N LEU A 286 -15.26 -4.19 11.91
CA LEU A 286 -13.92 -4.78 11.87
C LEU A 286 -12.79 -3.76 12.05
N VAL A 287 -13.12 -2.47 12.05
CA VAL A 287 -12.11 -1.40 12.18
C VAL A 287 -11.46 -1.42 13.56
N ILE A 288 -10.18 -1.04 13.57
CA ILE A 288 -9.37 -0.90 14.78
C ILE A 288 -8.97 0.56 14.97
N ARG A 289 -8.72 0.93 16.23
CA ARG A 289 -8.14 2.23 16.54
C ARG A 289 -6.67 2.29 16.14
N GLU A 290 -6.14 3.51 16.03
CA GLU A 290 -4.72 3.73 15.71
C GLU A 290 -3.80 3.10 16.77
N GLU A 291 -4.18 3.15 18.06
CA GLU A 291 -3.37 2.54 19.13
C GLU A 291 -3.30 1.01 19.01
N GLN A 292 -4.40 0.36 18.59
CA GLN A 292 -4.41 -1.09 18.38
C GLN A 292 -3.55 -1.48 17.18
N PHE A 293 -3.57 -0.66 16.12
CA PHE A 293 -2.69 -0.88 14.99
C PHE A 293 -1.22 -0.71 15.40
N GLN A 294 -0.89 0.36 16.15
CA GLN A 294 0.47 0.59 16.63
C GLN A 294 0.96 -0.53 17.56
N GLU A 295 0.10 -1.06 18.43
CA GLU A 295 0.43 -2.21 19.29
C GLU A 295 0.76 -3.46 18.47
N PHE A 296 -0.02 -3.74 17.42
CA PHE A 296 0.30 -4.81 16.47
C PHE A 296 1.68 -4.57 15.82
N LEU A 297 1.99 -3.35 15.37
CA LEU A 297 3.29 -3.04 14.78
C LEU A 297 4.44 -3.21 15.79
N ASP A 298 4.25 -2.75 17.03
CA ASP A 298 5.27 -2.80 18.07
C ASP A 298 5.59 -4.24 18.51
N HIS A 299 4.58 -5.13 18.53
CA HIS A 299 4.78 -6.56 18.76
C HIS A 299 5.63 -7.22 17.68
N HIS A 300 5.49 -6.77 16.42
CA HIS A 300 6.14 -7.39 15.27
C HIS A 300 7.36 -6.64 14.73
N LYS A 301 7.79 -5.56 15.39
CA LYS A 301 8.85 -4.65 14.92
C LYS A 301 10.22 -5.29 14.68
N GLU A 302 10.45 -6.48 15.24
CA GLU A 302 11.69 -7.24 15.03
C GLU A 302 11.76 -7.94 13.66
N LEU A 303 10.64 -8.01 12.94
CA LEU A 303 10.59 -8.57 11.59
C LEU A 303 10.96 -7.50 10.57
N GLU A 304 12.19 -7.53 10.07
CA GLU A 304 12.70 -6.56 9.08
C GLU A 304 11.87 -6.49 7.79
N CYS A 305 11.15 -7.56 7.44
CA CYS A 305 10.29 -7.61 6.27
C CYS A 305 8.99 -6.79 6.43
N LEU A 306 8.63 -6.39 7.66
CA LEU A 306 7.40 -5.68 7.97
C LEU A 306 7.41 -4.28 7.33
N VAL A 307 6.32 -3.96 6.64
CA VAL A 307 6.07 -2.62 6.09
C VAL A 307 4.64 -2.21 6.41
N PRO A 308 4.46 -1.22 7.31
CA PRO A 308 3.14 -0.78 7.72
C PRO A 308 2.49 0.11 6.65
N GLU A 309 1.17 0.01 6.52
CA GLU A 309 0.33 0.91 5.73
C GLU A 309 -0.92 1.29 6.53
N SER A 310 -0.88 2.47 7.15
CA SER A 310 -2.04 3.05 7.82
C SER A 310 -3.08 3.52 6.79
N ASN A 311 -4.31 3.76 7.24
CA ASN A 311 -5.37 4.29 6.37
C ASN A 311 -4.99 5.61 5.69
N THR A 312 -4.17 6.45 6.33
CA THR A 312 -3.66 7.69 5.71
C THR A 312 -2.69 7.38 4.58
N ALA A 313 -1.75 6.46 4.78
CA ALA A 313 -0.74 6.10 3.78
C ALA A 313 -1.33 5.36 2.55
N MET A 314 -2.49 4.71 2.69
CA MET A 314 -3.09 3.89 1.64
C MET A 314 -3.93 4.66 0.61
N LYS A 315 -4.59 5.75 1.00
CA LYS A 315 -5.72 6.30 0.23
C LYS A 315 -5.35 6.78 -1.17
N ASP A 316 -4.23 7.48 -1.31
CA ASP A 316 -3.93 8.22 -2.55
C ASP A 316 -2.64 7.77 -3.24
N SER A 317 -1.97 6.78 -2.66
CA SER A 317 -0.61 6.39 -3.04
C SER A 317 -0.55 5.22 -4.04
N TYR A 318 -1.69 4.85 -4.63
CA TYR A 318 -1.80 3.75 -5.59
C TYR A 318 -2.51 4.19 -6.86
N LEU A 319 -1.91 3.93 -8.02
CA LEU A 319 -2.63 3.91 -9.28
C LEU A 319 -3.40 2.60 -9.40
N LEU A 320 -4.71 2.67 -9.18
CA LEU A 320 -5.65 1.54 -9.26
C LEU A 320 -6.43 1.63 -10.58
N LEU A 321 -6.36 0.59 -11.39
CA LEU A 321 -7.01 0.51 -12.70
C LEU A 321 -8.06 -0.60 -12.66
N ASP A 322 -9.32 -0.26 -12.89
CA ASP A 322 -10.44 -1.21 -12.80
C ASP A 322 -10.59 -2.12 -14.04
N GLU A 323 -11.63 -2.95 -14.02
CA GLU A 323 -11.91 -3.93 -15.07
C GLU A 323 -12.25 -3.33 -16.44
N ASP A 324 -12.63 -2.05 -16.48
CA ASP A 324 -12.92 -1.28 -17.71
C ASP A 324 -11.71 -0.39 -18.11
N MET A 325 -10.55 -0.60 -17.47
CA MET A 325 -9.31 0.17 -17.66
C MET A 325 -9.44 1.66 -17.32
N CYS A 326 -10.27 1.98 -16.32
CA CYS A 326 -10.41 3.32 -15.76
C CYS A 326 -9.60 3.45 -14.47
N PHE A 327 -8.94 4.59 -14.25
CA PHE A 327 -8.32 4.85 -12.96
C PHE A 327 -9.38 5.09 -11.89
N LEU A 328 -9.18 4.51 -10.71
CA LEU A 328 -10.06 4.66 -9.55
C LEU A 328 -9.51 5.73 -8.61
N ASN A 329 -10.27 6.82 -8.44
CA ASN A 329 -9.98 7.85 -7.44
C ASN A 329 -10.54 7.45 -6.07
N CYS A 330 -9.69 7.49 -5.05
CA CYS A 330 -10.02 7.13 -3.67
C CYS A 330 -9.96 8.27 -2.64
N GLN A 331 -9.72 9.52 -3.08
CA GLN A 331 -9.44 10.67 -2.21
C GLN A 331 -10.60 11.02 -1.28
N ASP A 332 -11.84 10.78 -1.70
CA ASP A 332 -13.04 11.08 -0.92
C ASP A 332 -13.55 9.89 -0.09
N GLY A 333 -12.76 8.82 0.01
CA GLY A 333 -13.14 7.60 0.72
C GLY A 333 -14.13 6.71 -0.05
N ASN A 334 -14.29 6.93 -1.36
CA ASN A 334 -15.04 6.06 -2.28
C ASN A 334 -14.08 5.44 -3.32
N LYS A 335 -14.56 4.62 -4.26
CA LYS A 335 -13.84 4.23 -5.49
C LYS A 335 -14.58 4.78 -6.70
N ARG A 336 -14.25 6.00 -7.11
CA ARG A 336 -14.84 6.62 -8.30
C ARG A 336 -14.04 6.27 -9.54
N SER A 337 -14.71 5.62 -10.49
CA SER A 337 -14.12 5.30 -11.79
C SER A 337 -14.05 6.56 -12.66
N GLY A 338 -12.88 6.83 -13.21
CA GLY A 338 -12.64 7.90 -14.18
C GLY A 338 -12.97 7.48 -15.62
N ARG A 339 -12.32 8.12 -16.59
CA ARG A 339 -12.42 7.74 -18.01
C ARG A 339 -11.47 6.59 -18.35
N SER A 340 -11.86 5.72 -19.27
CA SER A 340 -11.03 4.58 -19.69
C SER A 340 -9.81 5.05 -20.47
N ILE A 341 -8.65 4.46 -20.21
CA ILE A 341 -7.44 4.70 -21.01
C ILE A 341 -7.63 4.28 -22.47
N LEU A 342 -8.56 3.38 -22.75
CA LEU A 342 -8.90 2.93 -24.10
C LEU A 342 -9.65 4.01 -24.90
N ASP A 343 -10.38 4.90 -24.20
CA ASP A 343 -11.18 5.94 -24.82
C ASP A 343 -10.42 7.27 -24.95
N VAL A 344 -9.72 7.67 -23.88
CA VAL A 344 -9.09 9.00 -23.78
C VAL A 344 -7.56 8.98 -23.75
N GLY A 345 -6.96 7.79 -23.73
CA GLY A 345 -5.52 7.64 -23.53
C GLY A 345 -5.09 7.80 -22.07
N VAL A 346 -3.86 7.38 -21.77
CA VAL A 346 -3.34 7.33 -20.40
C VAL A 346 -3.21 8.71 -19.76
N GLU A 347 -2.72 9.70 -20.51
CA GLU A 347 -2.48 11.05 -19.97
C GLU A 347 -3.76 11.73 -19.51
N GLU A 348 -4.83 11.66 -20.30
CA GLU A 348 -6.11 12.25 -19.92
C GLU A 348 -6.78 11.47 -18.79
N ALA A 349 -6.70 10.14 -18.80
CA ALA A 349 -7.27 9.31 -17.74
C ALA A 349 -6.54 9.49 -16.39
N LEU A 350 -5.22 9.72 -16.38
CA LEU A 350 -4.45 9.96 -15.16
C LEU A 350 -4.91 11.20 -14.39
N LYS A 351 -5.46 12.20 -15.09
CA LYS A 351 -6.06 13.39 -14.44
C LYS A 351 -7.25 13.03 -13.55
N ASP A 352 -7.88 11.89 -13.79
CA ASP A 352 -9.02 11.41 -13.02
C ASP A 352 -8.59 10.57 -11.80
N ALA A 353 -7.31 10.13 -11.73
CA ALA A 353 -6.85 9.12 -10.78
C ALA A 353 -6.75 9.59 -9.32
N GLY A 354 -6.61 10.91 -9.07
CA GLY A 354 -6.41 11.44 -7.71
C GLY A 354 -5.12 10.95 -7.03
N PHE A 355 -4.09 10.66 -7.82
CA PHE A 355 -2.84 10.05 -7.34
C PHE A 355 -1.92 11.07 -6.65
N ASP A 356 -1.42 10.69 -5.49
CA ASP A 356 -0.41 11.40 -4.69
C ASP A 356 0.95 10.70 -4.82
N GLU A 357 1.84 11.30 -5.61
CA GLU A 357 3.17 10.76 -5.90
C GLU A 357 4.08 10.79 -4.67
N GLU A 358 3.96 11.80 -3.80
CA GLU A 358 4.77 11.94 -2.58
C GLU A 358 4.47 10.77 -1.63
N GLN A 359 3.19 10.49 -1.38
CA GLN A 359 2.78 9.36 -0.55
C GLN A 359 3.19 8.00 -1.14
N PHE A 360 3.27 7.86 -2.47
CA PHE A 360 3.76 6.64 -3.12
C PHE A 360 5.24 6.36 -2.79
N PHE A 361 6.08 7.39 -2.76
CA PHE A 361 7.49 7.24 -2.38
C PHE A 361 7.65 7.01 -0.88
N ASP A 362 6.92 7.74 -0.04
CA ASP A 362 7.02 7.66 1.42
C ASP A 362 6.69 6.27 1.98
N ARG A 363 5.75 5.54 1.35
CA ARG A 363 5.39 4.17 1.75
C ARG A 363 6.30 3.08 1.19
N MET A 364 7.48 3.46 0.68
CA MET A 364 8.43 2.58 -0.02
C MET A 364 7.76 1.85 -1.20
N GLY A 365 7.04 2.59 -2.04
CA GLY A 365 6.39 2.10 -3.26
C GLY A 365 7.38 1.62 -4.32
N VAL A 366 8.58 2.22 -4.33
CA VAL A 366 9.76 1.75 -5.09
C VAL A 366 10.66 0.91 -4.19
N PHE A 367 11.01 -0.28 -4.65
CA PHE A 367 11.89 -1.23 -3.98
C PHE A 367 12.47 -2.19 -5.03
N ASP A 368 13.43 -3.03 -4.66
CA ASP A 368 13.89 -4.10 -5.56
C ASP A 368 12.78 -5.14 -5.78
N TRP A 369 12.00 -4.88 -6.83
CA TRP A 369 10.88 -5.68 -7.31
C TRP A 369 11.26 -6.62 -8.45
N THR A 370 12.52 -6.61 -8.88
CA THR A 370 13.04 -7.49 -9.93
C THR A 370 13.48 -8.81 -9.31
N ARG A 371 13.36 -9.91 -10.04
CA ARG A 371 13.97 -11.18 -9.64
C ARG A 371 15.25 -11.40 -10.45
N ASP A 372 16.28 -11.92 -9.82
CA ASP A 372 17.45 -12.45 -10.54
C ASP A 372 17.00 -13.63 -11.42
N THR A 373 16.90 -13.42 -12.73
CA THR A 373 16.72 -14.51 -13.67
C THR A 373 18.04 -15.27 -13.74
N LYS A 374 18.13 -16.44 -13.08
CA LYS A 374 19.20 -17.38 -13.43
C LYS A 374 19.08 -17.64 -14.93
N GLU A 375 20.16 -17.42 -15.68
CA GLU A 375 20.28 -17.91 -17.06
C GLU A 375 19.86 -19.38 -17.03
N GLN A 376 18.81 -19.74 -17.79
CA GLN A 376 18.50 -21.14 -17.98
C GLN A 376 19.74 -21.78 -18.61
N PRO A 377 20.25 -22.90 -18.07
CA PRO A 377 21.28 -23.65 -18.78
C PRO A 377 20.71 -24.00 -20.15
N ASP A 378 21.49 -23.75 -21.20
CA ASP A 378 21.14 -24.06 -22.57
C ASP A 378 20.40 -25.40 -22.66
N SER A 379 19.24 -25.38 -23.32
CA SER A 379 18.47 -26.57 -23.66
C SER A 379 19.43 -27.67 -24.16
N PRO A 380 19.42 -28.89 -23.60
CA PRO A 380 20.19 -29.96 -24.21
C PRO A 380 19.59 -30.24 -25.59
N ASP A 381 20.41 -30.09 -26.62
CA ASP A 381 20.14 -30.60 -27.97
C ASP A 381 19.73 -32.08 -27.84
N TRP A 382 18.45 -32.39 -28.11
CA TRP A 382 17.97 -33.73 -28.38
C TRP A 382 17.20 -33.78 -29.70
#